data_AF-A0A7Y4ZQD9-F1
#
_entry.id   AF-A0A7Y4ZQD9-F1
#
_cell.length_a   1.000
_cell.length_b   1.000
_cell.length_c   1.000
_cell.angle_alpha   90.00
_cell.angle_beta   90.00
_cell.angle_gamma   90.00
#
_symmetry.space_group_name_H-M   'P 1'
#
loop_
_entity.id
_entity.type
_entity.pdbx_description
1 polymer ?
#
loop_
_entity_poly.entity_id
_entity_poly.type
_entity_poly.pdbx_seq_one_letter_code
_entity_poly.pdbx_strand_id
1 'polypeptide(L)'
;CSPAADPGLPKEVYFKFGFKTPTSYINCLNPDLGQGGGEPPRSLAFKENEATVAQVTIHADHPFWDAIEEDAPLRFNQIAYVAQAKSKGTSAAAPITLEDLVGVPFNPVKIGANALQDRTCAPADAPAAAGDLSLDPKGRTVADLSAFMSFLQSSQGHMNADGLCAVKAK
;
A
#
# COMPACT_ATOMS: atom_id res chain seq x y z
N CYS A 1 20.56 6.38 4.49
CA CYS A 1 19.48 7.37 4.35
C CYS A 1 20.10 8.75 4.51
N SER A 2 20.16 9.57 3.47
CA SER A 2 20.46 10.99 3.66
C SER A 2 19.21 11.63 4.23
N PRO A 3 19.19 12.10 5.49
CA PRO A 3 18.02 12.75 6.01
C PRO A 3 17.94 14.14 5.37
N ALA A 4 16.82 14.45 4.71
CA ALA A 4 16.17 15.71 5.08
C ALA A 4 16.07 15.70 6.62
N ALA A 5 16.48 16.78 7.30
CA ALA A 5 16.63 16.83 8.75
C ALA A 5 15.57 15.99 9.47
N ASP A 6 16.00 14.93 10.19
CA ASP A 6 15.08 13.98 10.81
C ASP A 6 14.18 14.75 11.79
N PRO A 7 12.84 14.82 11.58
CA PRO A 7 11.95 15.57 12.45
C PRO A 7 11.71 14.88 13.80
N GLY A 8 12.60 13.96 14.19
CA GLY A 8 12.51 13.16 15.41
C GLY A 8 11.42 12.11 15.35
N LEU A 9 11.13 11.58 14.15
CA LEU A 9 10.10 10.54 14.00
C LEU A 9 10.53 9.24 14.69
N PRO A 10 9.58 8.46 15.23
CA PRO A 10 9.88 7.15 15.79
C PRO A 10 10.63 6.27 14.80
N LYS A 11 11.67 5.57 15.27
CA LYS A 11 12.42 4.59 14.47
C LYS A 11 11.67 3.27 14.30
N GLU A 12 10.78 2.97 15.25
CA GLU A 12 9.92 1.80 15.27
C GLU A 12 8.49 2.25 15.54
N VAL A 13 7.53 1.60 14.88
CA VAL A 13 6.11 1.90 15.02
C VAL A 13 5.33 0.59 15.10
N TYR A 14 4.62 0.38 16.20
CA TYR A 14 3.67 -0.69 16.34
C TYR A 14 2.33 -0.27 15.74
N PHE A 15 1.79 -1.08 14.82
CA PHE A 15 0.49 -0.86 14.20
C PHE A 15 -0.36 -2.13 14.22
N LYS A 16 -1.69 -1.95 14.19
CA LYS A 16 -2.69 -3.00 14.09
C LYS A 16 -3.83 -2.49 13.21
N PHE A 17 -3.77 -2.81 11.92
CA PHE A 17 -4.77 -2.39 10.96
C PHE A 17 -5.82 -3.47 10.76
N GLY A 18 -7.09 -3.10 11.02
CA GLY A 18 -8.25 -3.90 10.68
C GLY A 18 -8.98 -3.25 9.52
N PHE A 19 -8.84 -3.80 8.32
CA PHE A 19 -9.47 -3.25 7.12
C PHE A 19 -10.91 -3.74 7.00
N LYS A 20 -11.85 -2.80 6.84
CA LYS A 20 -13.29 -3.06 6.66
C LYS A 20 -13.69 -2.87 5.19
N THR A 21 -12.90 -3.43 4.29
CA THR A 21 -13.05 -3.32 2.83
C THR A 21 -13.43 -4.69 2.25
N PRO A 22 -14.73 -5.07 2.29
CA PRO A 22 -15.17 -6.32 1.69
C PRO A 22 -14.87 -6.27 0.18
N THR A 23 -14.00 -7.18 -0.25
CA THR A 23 -13.45 -7.17 -1.60
C THR A 23 -13.71 -8.49 -2.29
N SER A 24 -14.11 -8.42 -3.56
CA SER A 24 -14.12 -9.55 -4.46
C SER A 24 -13.05 -9.38 -5.53
N TYR A 25 -12.15 -10.37 -5.60
CA TYR A 25 -11.15 -10.51 -6.64
C TYR A 25 -11.77 -11.34 -7.77
N ILE A 26 -11.99 -10.71 -8.92
CA ILE A 26 -12.67 -11.35 -10.04
C ILE A 26 -11.83 -11.22 -11.31
N ASN A 27 -12.02 -12.17 -12.23
CA ASN A 27 -11.43 -12.15 -13.57
C ASN A 27 -9.92 -11.86 -13.56
N CYS A 28 -9.18 -12.56 -12.71
CA CYS A 28 -7.75 -12.34 -12.54
C CYS A 28 -6.95 -12.78 -13.77
N LEU A 29 -5.84 -12.10 -14.03
CA LEU A 29 -4.82 -12.56 -14.98
C LEU A 29 -4.26 -13.90 -14.51
N ASN A 30 -3.90 -14.78 -15.43
CA ASN A 30 -3.32 -16.09 -15.14
C ASN A 30 -1.90 -16.21 -15.72
N PRO A 31 -0.86 -15.89 -14.94
CA PRO A 31 0.52 -15.97 -15.39
C PRO A 31 0.94 -17.36 -15.91
N ASP A 32 0.33 -18.44 -15.43
CA ASP A 32 0.65 -19.82 -15.84
C ASP A 32 0.30 -20.09 -17.31
N LEU A 33 -0.57 -19.29 -17.92
CA LEU A 33 -0.94 -19.41 -19.34
C LEU A 33 0.03 -18.68 -20.28
N GLY A 34 1.04 -18.02 -19.72
CA GLY A 34 2.02 -17.26 -20.47
C GLY A 34 1.46 -15.93 -21.01
N GLN A 35 2.38 -15.08 -21.44
CA GLN A 35 2.08 -13.70 -21.83
C GLN A 35 1.96 -13.50 -23.35
N GLY A 36 2.53 -14.39 -24.18
CA GLY A 36 2.43 -14.28 -25.64
C GLY A 36 2.84 -12.93 -26.25
N GLY A 37 3.59 -12.09 -25.51
CA GLY A 37 3.93 -10.70 -25.88
C GLY A 37 3.02 -9.60 -25.31
N GLY A 38 2.09 -9.91 -24.40
CA GLY A 38 1.18 -8.96 -23.74
C GLY A 38 0.72 -9.43 -22.34
N GLU A 39 -0.39 -8.89 -21.83
CA GLU A 39 -0.96 -9.36 -20.56
C GLU A 39 -1.37 -10.84 -20.64
N PRO A 40 -1.14 -11.65 -19.58
CA PRO A 40 -1.61 -13.03 -19.57
C PRO A 40 -3.14 -13.10 -19.72
N PRO A 41 -3.69 -14.16 -20.32
CA PRO A 41 -5.13 -14.36 -20.37
C PRO A 41 -5.74 -14.35 -18.96
N ARG A 42 -6.97 -13.84 -18.85
CA ARG A 42 -7.73 -13.89 -17.60
C ARG A 42 -8.44 -15.24 -17.47
N SER A 43 -8.73 -15.65 -16.23
CA SER A 43 -9.44 -16.89 -15.85
C SER A 43 -8.59 -18.15 -15.67
N LEU A 44 -9.22 -19.20 -15.14
CA LEU A 44 -8.64 -20.53 -15.00
C LEU A 44 -8.73 -21.29 -16.34
N ALA A 45 -7.65 -21.92 -16.75
CA ALA A 45 -7.67 -22.91 -17.83
C ALA A 45 -7.63 -24.31 -17.22
N PHE A 46 -8.69 -25.08 -17.44
CA PHE A 46 -8.75 -26.46 -16.96
C PHE A 46 -7.88 -27.37 -17.82
N LYS A 47 -7.03 -28.15 -17.18
CA LYS A 47 -6.32 -29.27 -17.79
C LYS A 47 -7.30 -30.43 -18.02
N GLU A 48 -7.19 -31.12 -19.16
CA GLU A 48 -8.19 -32.11 -19.59
C GLU A 48 -8.25 -33.37 -18.73
N ASN A 49 -7.11 -33.86 -18.24
CA ASN A 49 -7.01 -35.16 -17.55
C ASN A 49 -6.16 -35.10 -16.28
N GLU A 50 -5.98 -33.91 -15.71
CA GLU A 50 -5.21 -33.71 -14.49
C GLU A 50 -5.77 -32.54 -13.67
N ALA A 51 -5.39 -32.47 -12.40
CA ALA A 51 -5.83 -31.40 -11.52
C ALA A 51 -5.32 -30.03 -12.02
N THR A 52 -6.22 -29.06 -12.05
CA THR A 52 -5.89 -27.64 -12.23
C THR A 52 -5.76 -27.01 -10.86
N VAL A 53 -4.59 -26.45 -10.56
CA VAL A 53 -4.34 -25.72 -9.31
C VAL A 53 -4.46 -24.23 -9.59
N ALA A 54 -5.22 -23.54 -8.75
CA ALA A 54 -5.28 -22.08 -8.71
C ALA A 54 -4.85 -21.64 -7.31
N GLN A 55 -3.86 -20.76 -7.24
CA GLN A 55 -3.42 -20.16 -5.99
C GLN A 55 -4.03 -18.77 -5.84
N VAL A 56 -4.59 -18.49 -4.67
CA VAL A 56 -4.85 -17.11 -4.23
C VAL A 56 -3.60 -16.61 -3.53
N THR A 57 -2.98 -15.57 -4.08
CA THR A 57 -1.86 -14.85 -3.45
C THR A 57 -2.39 -13.56 -2.82
N ILE A 58 -1.90 -13.24 -1.63
CA ILE A 58 -2.24 -12.01 -0.92
C ILE A 58 -0.95 -11.26 -0.62
N HIS A 59 -0.74 -10.12 -1.27
CA HIS A 59 0.44 -9.27 -1.12
C HIS A 59 0.25 -8.29 0.06
N ALA A 60 0.94 -8.55 1.17
CA ALA A 60 0.73 -7.80 2.41
C ALA A 60 1.30 -6.37 2.38
N ASP A 61 2.04 -6.03 1.34
CA ASP A 61 2.75 -4.78 1.16
C ASP A 61 1.90 -3.68 0.49
N HIS A 62 0.81 -4.04 -0.21
CA HIS A 62 -0.09 -3.08 -0.88
C HIS A 62 -0.47 -1.89 0.00
N PRO A 63 -0.97 -2.06 1.25
CA PRO A 63 -1.41 -0.91 2.05
C PRO A 63 -0.31 0.11 2.35
N PHE A 64 0.95 -0.23 2.07
CA PHE A 64 2.13 0.59 2.33
C PHE A 64 2.72 1.21 1.07
N TRP A 65 2.14 1.01 -0.11
CA TRP A 65 2.57 1.69 -1.33
C TRP A 65 2.28 3.19 -1.28
N ASP A 66 3.09 3.97 -1.99
CA ASP A 66 2.90 5.42 -2.12
C ASP A 66 2.04 5.87 -3.28
N ALA A 67 1.61 4.94 -4.13
CA ALA A 67 0.67 5.24 -5.20
C ALA A 67 -0.36 4.12 -5.36
N ILE A 68 -1.53 4.47 -5.89
CA ILE A 68 -2.54 3.51 -6.34
C ILE A 68 -2.12 2.93 -7.70
N GLU A 69 -1.04 2.16 -7.67
CA GLU A 69 -0.37 1.55 -8.80
C GLU A 69 0.36 0.29 -8.32
N GLU A 70 0.38 -0.76 -9.15
CA GLU A 70 1.08 -2.01 -8.82
C GLU A 70 2.58 -1.76 -8.68
N ASP A 71 3.23 -2.44 -7.74
CA ASP A 71 4.67 -2.33 -7.44
C ASP A 71 5.15 -0.91 -7.08
N ALA A 72 4.24 -0.03 -6.66
CA ALA A 72 4.61 1.30 -6.20
C ALA A 72 5.53 1.23 -4.95
N PRO A 73 6.50 2.14 -4.79
CA PRO A 73 7.43 2.10 -3.67
C PRO A 73 6.76 2.07 -2.29
N LEU A 74 7.32 1.28 -1.38
CA LEU A 74 6.84 1.22 0.00
C LEU A 74 7.20 2.48 0.78
N ARG A 75 6.23 3.02 1.52
CA ARG A 75 6.38 4.17 2.42
C ARG A 75 5.72 3.91 3.77
N PHE A 76 6.46 4.24 4.83
CA PHE A 76 6.00 4.11 6.22
C PHE A 76 6.01 5.43 6.99
N ASN A 77 6.56 6.50 6.40
CA ASN A 77 6.75 7.80 7.07
C ASN A 77 5.42 8.41 7.52
N GLN A 78 4.36 8.25 6.72
CA GLN A 78 3.01 8.70 7.04
C GLN A 78 2.43 8.01 8.28
N ILE A 79 2.78 6.73 8.52
CA ILE A 79 2.35 5.98 9.71
C ILE A 79 3.17 6.41 10.93
N ALA A 80 4.50 6.51 10.78
CA ALA A 80 5.39 6.98 11.84
C ALA A 80 5.05 8.39 12.30
N TYR A 81 4.60 9.21 11.36
CA TYR A 81 4.07 10.52 11.64
C TYR A 81 2.83 10.48 12.53
N VAL A 82 1.78 9.75 12.13
CA VAL A 82 0.56 9.69 12.93
C VAL A 82 0.86 9.10 14.32
N ALA A 83 1.79 8.15 14.40
CA ALA A 83 2.32 7.65 15.67
C ALA A 83 2.89 8.77 16.56
N GLN A 84 3.78 9.59 16.02
CA GLN A 84 4.34 10.72 16.76
C GLN A 84 3.25 11.72 17.20
N ALA A 85 2.39 12.14 16.27
CA ALA A 85 1.37 13.16 16.54
C ALA A 85 0.33 12.73 17.58
N LYS A 86 -0.01 11.44 17.61
CA LYS A 86 -0.99 10.89 18.55
C LYS A 86 -0.37 10.29 19.80
N SER A 87 0.96 10.34 19.95
CA SER A 87 1.68 9.67 21.04
C SER A 87 1.31 8.18 21.16
N LYS A 88 1.20 7.50 20.02
CA LYS A 88 0.81 6.10 19.87
C LYS A 88 1.84 5.33 19.04
N GLY A 89 1.71 4.01 18.97
CA GLY A 89 2.59 3.15 18.20
C GLY A 89 3.96 2.92 18.85
N THR A 90 4.14 3.31 20.11
CA THR A 90 5.38 3.10 20.88
C THR A 90 5.49 1.70 21.47
N SER A 91 4.38 0.95 21.52
CA SER A 91 4.34 -0.43 22.00
C SER A 91 3.17 -1.20 21.39
N ALA A 92 3.23 -2.53 21.44
CA ALA A 92 2.14 -3.40 21.02
C ALA A 92 0.84 -3.21 21.83
N ALA A 93 0.92 -2.66 23.05
CA ALA A 93 -0.24 -2.37 23.89
C ALA A 93 -0.99 -1.10 23.45
N ALA A 94 -0.33 -0.21 22.71
CA ALA A 94 -0.91 1.02 22.19
C ALA A 94 -0.54 1.22 20.70
N PRO A 95 -0.94 0.30 19.81
CA PRO A 95 -0.59 0.39 18.40
C PRO A 95 -1.34 1.52 17.70
N ILE A 96 -0.82 1.95 16.55
CA ILE A 96 -1.61 2.74 15.59
C ILE A 96 -2.68 1.86 14.97
N THR A 97 -3.91 2.34 14.91
CA THR A 97 -5.01 1.65 14.22
C THR A 97 -5.43 2.40 12.96
N LEU A 98 -6.30 1.80 12.15
CA LEU A 98 -6.77 2.41 10.91
C LEU A 98 -7.63 3.66 11.19
N GLU A 99 -8.37 3.65 12.30
CA GLU A 99 -9.14 4.79 12.81
C GLU A 99 -8.23 5.98 13.16
N ASP A 100 -6.97 5.71 13.54
CA ASP A 100 -6.03 6.78 13.82
C ASP A 100 -5.64 7.56 12.55
N LEU A 101 -5.82 6.98 11.36
CA LEU A 101 -5.48 7.58 10.07
C LEU A 101 -6.66 8.35 9.43
N VAL A 102 -7.85 8.29 10.01
CA VAL A 102 -9.03 9.01 9.50
C VAL A 102 -8.83 10.52 9.61
N GLY A 103 -9.17 11.23 8.54
CA GLY A 103 -8.99 12.68 8.41
C GLY A 103 -7.54 13.15 8.23
N VAL A 104 -6.57 12.23 8.18
CA VAL A 104 -5.16 12.60 7.94
C VAL A 104 -4.96 12.86 6.44
N PRO A 105 -4.52 14.07 6.04
CA PRO A 105 -4.17 14.35 4.65
C PRO A 105 -2.99 13.48 4.20
N PHE A 106 -3.02 13.04 2.94
CA PHE A 106 -1.97 12.21 2.34
C PHE A 106 -1.27 12.87 1.14
N ASN A 107 -1.74 14.02 0.68
CA ASN A 107 -1.15 14.76 -0.44
C ASN A 107 -1.24 16.29 -0.21
N PRO A 108 -0.24 16.90 0.45
CA PRO A 108 0.85 16.25 1.17
C PRO A 108 0.40 15.74 2.55
N VAL A 109 1.22 14.87 3.14
CA VAL A 109 1.10 14.44 4.54
C VAL A 109 1.45 15.60 5.46
N LYS A 110 0.55 15.95 6.39
CA LYS A 110 0.70 17.14 7.25
C LYS A 110 0.57 16.87 8.75
N ILE A 111 1.46 17.51 9.53
CA ILE A 111 1.40 17.74 10.99
C ILE A 111 0.84 19.11 11.30
N GLY A 112 -0.44 19.17 11.68
CA GLY A 112 -1.11 20.46 11.83
C GLY A 112 -1.02 21.25 10.54
N ALA A 113 -0.26 22.35 10.54
CA ALA A 113 -0.02 23.18 9.36
C ALA A 113 1.21 22.76 8.52
N ASN A 114 2.12 21.95 9.06
CA ASN A 114 3.42 21.65 8.44
C ASN A 114 3.35 20.39 7.59
N ALA A 115 3.84 20.45 6.35
CA ALA A 115 4.03 19.27 5.54
C ALA A 115 5.30 18.51 5.94
N LEU A 116 5.25 17.18 5.87
CA LEU A 116 6.40 16.35 6.14
C LEU A 116 7.28 16.20 4.91
N GLN A 117 8.59 16.23 5.09
CA GLN A 117 9.53 15.94 4.01
C GLN A 117 9.58 14.44 3.74
N ASP A 118 9.70 14.06 2.47
CA ASP A 118 9.96 12.68 2.11
C ASP A 118 11.30 12.21 2.69
N ARG A 119 11.42 10.92 2.97
CA ARG A 119 12.67 10.27 3.38
C ARG A 119 12.77 8.95 2.63
N THR A 120 13.83 8.79 1.85
CA THR A 120 14.11 7.56 1.10
C THR A 120 15.34 6.85 1.66
N CYS A 121 15.35 5.52 1.61
CA CYS A 121 16.50 4.69 1.98
C CYS A 121 17.32 4.26 0.78
N ALA A 122 17.11 4.87 -0.39
CA ALA A 122 17.67 4.42 -1.64
C ALA A 122 19.22 4.50 -1.64
N PRO A 123 19.91 3.71 -2.50
CA PRO A 123 21.38 3.74 -2.59
C PRO A 123 21.88 5.15 -2.92
N ALA A 124 23.17 5.42 -2.72
CA ALA A 124 23.81 6.74 -2.77
C ALA A 124 23.52 7.60 -4.02
N ASP A 125 22.96 7.03 -5.09
CA ASP A 125 22.65 7.68 -6.37
C ASP A 125 21.18 8.04 -6.54
N ALA A 126 20.32 7.77 -5.56
CA ALA A 126 18.93 8.20 -5.60
C ALA A 126 18.81 9.69 -5.29
N PRO A 127 17.94 10.44 -6.00
CA PRO A 127 17.77 11.85 -5.76
C PRO A 127 17.42 12.09 -4.28
N ALA A 128 18.07 13.11 -3.70
CA ALA A 128 17.78 13.54 -2.34
C ALA A 128 16.27 13.78 -2.21
N ALA A 129 15.68 13.34 -1.10
CA ALA A 129 14.29 13.64 -0.81
C ALA A 129 14.10 15.16 -0.78
N ALA A 130 13.45 15.71 -1.80
CA ALA A 130 13.46 17.15 -2.10
C ALA A 130 12.07 17.79 -2.00
N GLY A 131 11.07 17.06 -1.50
CA GLY A 131 9.70 17.56 -1.45
C GLY A 131 8.89 17.01 -0.28
N ASP A 132 7.70 17.58 -0.14
CA ASP A 132 6.70 17.10 0.80
C ASP A 132 6.31 15.66 0.45
N LEU A 133 6.22 14.80 1.47
CA LEU A 133 5.70 13.46 1.37
C LEU A 133 4.25 13.54 0.90
N SER A 134 4.00 13.01 -0.30
CA SER A 134 2.69 12.90 -0.90
C SER A 134 2.48 11.48 -1.42
N LEU A 135 1.29 10.93 -1.21
CA LEU A 135 0.86 9.67 -1.79
C LEU A 135 -0.05 9.97 -3.00
N ASP A 136 0.19 9.28 -4.11
CA ASP A 136 -0.46 9.54 -5.40
C ASP A 136 -1.71 8.66 -5.57
N PRO A 137 -2.93 9.23 -5.56
CA PRO A 137 -4.14 8.45 -5.76
C PRO A 137 -4.37 8.06 -7.23
N LYS A 138 -3.46 8.42 -8.16
CA LYS A 138 -3.54 8.14 -9.59
C LYS A 138 -4.87 8.57 -10.21
N GLY A 139 -5.28 9.80 -9.85
CA GLY A 139 -6.53 10.41 -10.31
C GLY A 139 -7.80 9.89 -9.62
N ARG A 140 -7.69 8.98 -8.64
CA ARG A 140 -8.84 8.53 -7.84
C ARG A 140 -9.17 9.54 -6.75
N THR A 141 -10.47 9.67 -6.46
CA THR A 141 -10.93 10.42 -5.29
C THR A 141 -10.85 9.52 -4.06
N VAL A 142 -9.98 9.87 -3.12
CA VAL A 142 -9.85 9.21 -1.81
C VAL A 142 -9.83 10.28 -0.71
N ALA A 143 -10.57 10.03 0.37
CA ALA A 143 -10.90 11.07 1.35
C ALA A 143 -9.73 11.44 2.27
N ASP A 144 -9.00 10.43 2.76
CA ASP A 144 -7.93 10.56 3.73
C ASP A 144 -6.96 9.37 3.63
N LEU A 145 -5.93 9.37 4.46
CA LEU A 145 -4.93 8.31 4.50
C LEU A 145 -5.54 6.93 4.82
N SER A 146 -6.56 6.87 5.68
CA SER A 146 -7.28 5.63 5.98
C SER A 146 -7.98 5.06 4.74
N ALA A 147 -8.67 5.90 3.98
CA ALA A 147 -9.33 5.54 2.74
C ALA A 147 -8.33 5.14 1.65
N PHE A 148 -7.20 5.85 1.55
CA PHE A 148 -6.11 5.53 0.62
C PHE A 148 -5.54 4.13 0.88
N MET A 149 -5.13 3.85 2.13
CA MET A 149 -4.60 2.53 2.51
C MET A 149 -5.65 1.42 2.38
N SER A 150 -6.92 1.73 2.66
CA SER A 150 -8.02 0.77 2.48
C SER A 150 -8.26 0.43 1.01
N PHE A 151 -8.13 1.41 0.11
CA PHE A 151 -8.18 1.15 -1.33
C PHE A 151 -7.03 0.25 -1.76
N LEU A 152 -5.79 0.56 -1.37
CA LEU A 152 -4.63 -0.27 -1.69
C LEU A 152 -4.80 -1.69 -1.17
N GLN A 153 -5.26 -1.84 0.09
CA GLN A 153 -5.57 -3.14 0.66
C GLN A 153 -6.58 -3.93 -0.19
N SER A 154 -7.58 -3.27 -0.78
CA SER A 154 -8.53 -3.95 -1.67
C SER A 154 -7.91 -4.48 -2.97
N SER A 155 -6.70 -4.05 -3.34
CA SER A 155 -5.99 -4.54 -4.53
C SER A 155 -5.03 -5.69 -4.28
N GLN A 156 -4.85 -6.13 -3.03
CA GLN A 156 -3.78 -7.08 -2.66
C GLN A 156 -3.92 -8.52 -3.16
N GLY A 157 -5.10 -8.88 -3.66
CA GLY A 157 -5.42 -10.24 -4.06
C GLY A 157 -5.06 -10.51 -5.51
N HIS A 158 -4.27 -11.56 -5.70
CA HIS A 158 -3.77 -12.01 -6.98
C HIS A 158 -4.04 -13.49 -7.19
N MET A 159 -3.97 -13.92 -8.45
CA MET A 159 -4.02 -15.33 -8.84
C MET A 159 -2.65 -15.79 -9.32
N ASN A 160 -2.20 -16.97 -8.88
CA ASN A 160 -0.97 -17.62 -9.37
C ASN A 160 0.25 -16.66 -9.35
N ALA A 161 0.72 -16.34 -8.14
CA ALA A 161 1.69 -15.27 -7.86
C ALA A 161 1.10 -13.87 -8.15
N ASP A 162 1.39 -13.27 -9.30
CA ASP A 162 1.16 -11.84 -9.59
C ASP A 162 0.05 -11.59 -10.61
N GLY A 163 -0.89 -12.53 -10.76
CA GLY A 163 -2.04 -12.37 -11.64
C GLY A 163 -3.04 -11.34 -11.13
N LEU A 164 -2.95 -10.09 -11.62
CA LEU A 164 -3.82 -8.98 -11.21
C LEU A 164 -5.30 -9.30 -11.36
N CYS A 165 -6.04 -9.08 -10.27
CA CYS A 165 -7.48 -9.25 -10.23
C CYS A 165 -8.21 -7.93 -10.48
N ALA A 166 -9.35 -7.99 -11.15
CA ALA A 166 -10.29 -6.87 -11.11
C ALA A 166 -10.92 -6.82 -9.70
N VAL A 167 -10.76 -5.67 -9.06
CA VAL A 167 -11.27 -5.44 -7.70
C VAL A 167 -12.70 -4.94 -7.78
N LYS A 168 -13.63 -5.65 -7.13
CA LYS A 168 -15.00 -5.20 -6.94
C LYS A 168 -15.28 -5.00 -5.45
N ALA A 169 -15.53 -3.74 -5.07
CA ALA A 169 -16.05 -3.41 -3.74
C ALA A 169 -17.48 -3.96 -3.60
N LYS A 170 -17.81 -4.48 -2.42
CA LYS A 170 -19.17 -4.94 -2.08
C LYS A 170 -19.99 -3.86 -1.40
#